data_AF-A0A496ZEJ1-F1
#
_entry.id   AF-A0A496ZEJ1-F1
#
_cell.length_a   1.000
_cell.length_b   1.000
_cell.length_c   1.000
_cell.angle_alpha   90.00
_cell.angle_beta   90.00
_cell.angle_gamma   90.00
#
_symmetry.space_group_name_H-M   'P 1'
#
loop_
_entity.id
_entity.type
_entity.pdbx_description
1 polymer ?
#
loop_
_entity_poly.entity_id
_entity_poly.type
_entity_poly.pdbx_seq_one_letter_code
_entity_poly.pdbx_strand_id
1 'polypeptide(L)'
;MPETRIPVRVAVNVMRARLTVIGFNIAIVSFQITQLPRTLGGLRVPGIDQAVHVQAGMALFMALALSVIALVAFIMSSAYDEAGVCTHWSLVAGDLLMYLALAHTVAGFFQPWNVSLDIFAAKLPDQAAQIATLHAAMAISGGAAWFLAAYAGPVVALVRSPFQRHTNIALGFAYLVLLFVLAYVNAQAVHVEAAGAGDVPGLINSVLRELVQPFRW
;
A
#
# COMPACT_ATOMS: atom_id res chain seq x y z
N MET A 1 21.69 -38.03 6.51
CA MET A 1 21.01 -37.82 7.81
C MET A 1 19.69 -37.14 7.51
N PRO A 2 18.53 -37.64 7.96
CA PRO A 2 17.29 -36.91 7.77
C PRO A 2 17.36 -35.68 8.68
N GLU A 3 17.30 -34.48 8.11
CA GLU A 3 17.12 -33.25 8.88
C GLU A 3 15.84 -33.41 9.71
N THR A 4 15.98 -33.58 11.01
CA THR A 4 14.88 -33.44 11.96
C THR A 4 14.39 -32.00 11.86
N ARG A 5 13.38 -31.77 11.02
CA ARG A 5 12.73 -30.46 10.87
C ARG A 5 12.11 -30.09 12.21
N ILE A 6 12.78 -29.20 12.94
CA ILE A 6 12.22 -28.59 14.14
C ILE A 6 10.90 -27.92 13.72
N PRO A 7 9.76 -28.26 14.35
CA PRO A 7 8.49 -27.67 13.98
C PRO A 7 8.53 -26.16 14.23
N VAL A 8 8.15 -25.37 13.22
CA VAL A 8 8.09 -23.91 13.32
C VAL A 8 7.00 -23.52 14.31
N ARG A 9 7.36 -22.75 15.33
CA ARG A 9 6.43 -22.24 16.35
C ARG A 9 6.74 -20.77 16.60
N VAL A 10 5.84 -19.89 16.14
CA VAL A 10 5.93 -18.44 16.38
C VAL A 10 4.92 -18.06 17.46
N ALA A 11 5.33 -17.29 18.46
CA ALA A 11 4.42 -16.88 19.53
C ALA A 11 3.31 -15.93 19.02
N VAL A 12 2.07 -16.14 19.47
CA VAL A 12 0.92 -15.29 19.11
C VAL A 12 1.11 -13.82 19.52
N ASN A 13 1.93 -13.52 20.53
CA ASN A 13 2.22 -12.12 20.87
C ASN A 13 2.86 -11.35 19.70
N VAL A 14 3.68 -12.00 18.88
CA VAL A 14 4.26 -11.39 17.67
C VAL A 14 3.19 -11.17 16.61
N MET A 15 2.19 -12.04 16.53
CA MET A 15 1.02 -11.88 15.66
C MET A 15 0.12 -10.74 16.11
N ARG A 16 -0.09 -10.56 17.42
CA ARG A 16 -0.95 -9.52 17.99
C ARG A 16 -0.54 -8.11 17.54
N ALA A 17 0.75 -7.81 17.56
CA ALA A 17 1.26 -6.52 17.09
C ALA A 17 0.91 -6.26 15.61
N ARG A 18 0.99 -7.28 14.75
CA ARG A 18 0.65 -7.17 13.32
C ARG A 18 -0.85 -6.95 13.11
N LEU A 19 -1.69 -7.68 13.86
CA LEU A 19 -3.14 -7.47 13.84
C LEU A 19 -3.53 -6.05 14.27
N THR A 20 -2.84 -5.50 15.26
CA THR A 20 -3.03 -4.09 15.67
C THR A 20 -2.68 -3.14 14.53
N VAL A 21 -1.54 -3.32 13.86
CA VAL A 21 -1.16 -2.49 12.70
C VAL A 21 -2.21 -2.57 11.58
N ILE A 22 -2.70 -3.77 11.26
CA ILE A 22 -3.78 -3.94 10.28
C ILE A 22 -5.06 -3.25 10.72
N GLY A 23 -5.48 -3.41 11.98
CA GLY A 23 -6.68 -2.78 12.51
C GLY A 23 -6.63 -1.25 12.40
N PHE A 24 -5.47 -0.67 12.75
CA PHE A 24 -5.22 0.76 12.53
C PHE A 24 -5.25 1.14 11.05
N ASN A 25 -4.61 0.34 10.18
CA ASN A 25 -4.61 0.61 8.75
C ASN A 25 -6.04 0.64 8.18
N ILE A 26 -6.87 -0.33 8.54
CA ILE A 26 -8.29 -0.39 8.14
C ILE A 26 -9.04 0.86 8.61
N ALA A 27 -8.83 1.29 9.86
CA ALA A 27 -9.47 2.48 10.39
C ALA A 27 -9.06 3.75 9.63
N ILE A 28 -7.75 3.93 9.39
CA ILE A 28 -7.20 5.06 8.64
C ILE A 28 -7.74 5.08 7.22
N VAL A 29 -7.67 3.95 6.51
CA VAL A 29 -8.18 3.83 5.13
C VAL A 29 -9.67 4.13 5.07
N SER A 30 -10.47 3.60 6.00
CA SER A 30 -11.91 3.87 6.05
C SER A 30 -12.20 5.36 6.23
N PHE A 31 -11.48 6.02 7.14
CA PHE A 31 -11.61 7.48 7.32
C PHE A 31 -11.23 8.24 6.05
N GLN A 32 -10.11 7.89 5.42
CA GLN A 32 -9.65 8.56 4.20
C GLN A 32 -10.62 8.40 3.04
N ILE A 33 -11.16 7.19 2.82
CA ILE A 33 -12.19 6.95 1.79
C ILE A 33 -13.37 7.90 1.98
N THR A 34 -13.83 8.11 3.22
CA THR A 34 -14.95 9.03 3.48
C THR A 34 -14.62 10.51 3.31
N GLN A 35 -13.33 10.89 3.36
CA GLN A 35 -12.90 12.27 3.21
C GLN A 35 -12.47 12.63 1.78
N LEU A 36 -12.14 11.65 0.94
CA LEU A 36 -11.75 11.85 -0.47
C LEU A 36 -12.72 12.74 -1.27
N PRO A 37 -14.05 12.61 -1.14
CA PRO A 37 -14.98 13.51 -1.85
C PRO A 37 -14.82 14.99 -1.52
N ARG A 38 -14.23 15.30 -0.36
CA ARG A 38 -14.06 16.66 0.17
C ARG A 38 -12.69 17.26 -0.18
N THR A 39 -11.76 16.47 -0.72
CA THR A 39 -10.44 16.96 -1.12
C THR A 39 -10.49 17.63 -2.50
N LEU A 40 -9.70 18.69 -2.67
CA LEU A 40 -9.60 19.44 -3.93
C LEU A 40 -8.89 18.62 -5.01
N GLY A 41 -9.19 18.88 -6.29
CA GLY A 41 -8.49 18.28 -7.43
C GLY A 41 -9.12 17.02 -8.02
N GLY A 42 -10.26 16.56 -7.50
CA GLY A 42 -10.95 15.39 -8.05
C GLY A 42 -11.74 15.71 -9.33
N LEU A 43 -11.96 14.69 -10.16
CA LEU A 43 -12.74 14.80 -11.39
C LEU A 43 -14.22 15.05 -11.08
N ARG A 44 -14.83 15.99 -11.79
CA ARG A 44 -16.29 16.19 -11.75
C ARG A 44 -16.94 15.41 -12.88
N VAL A 45 -17.64 14.34 -12.54
CA VAL A 45 -18.34 13.48 -13.49
C VAL A 45 -19.82 13.91 -13.53
N PRO A 46 -20.41 14.19 -14.71
CA PRO A 46 -21.83 14.48 -14.82
C PRO A 46 -22.69 13.37 -14.19
N GLY A 47 -23.60 13.73 -13.29
CA GLY A 47 -24.45 12.78 -12.55
C GLY A 47 -23.86 12.27 -11.23
N ILE A 48 -22.65 12.70 -10.85
CA ILE A 48 -22.06 12.45 -9.53
C ILE A 48 -21.83 13.80 -8.85
N ASP A 49 -22.50 14.04 -7.72
CA ASP A 49 -22.44 15.32 -7.00
C ASP A 49 -21.09 15.59 -6.31
N GLN A 50 -20.23 14.57 -6.23
CA GLN A 50 -18.96 14.59 -5.50
C GLN A 50 -17.76 14.52 -6.46
N ALA A 51 -16.65 15.14 -6.06
CA ALA A 51 -15.40 15.04 -6.78
C ALA A 51 -14.85 13.60 -6.67
N VAL A 52 -14.53 13.00 -7.81
CA VAL A 52 -14.04 11.62 -7.89
C VAL A 52 -12.52 11.62 -8.02
N HIS A 53 -11.85 11.09 -7.00
CA HIS A 53 -10.41 10.82 -6.98
C HIS A 53 -10.21 9.33 -7.26
N VAL A 54 -10.20 8.95 -8.53
CA VAL A 54 -10.10 7.56 -8.99
C VAL A 54 -8.77 6.94 -8.54
N GLN A 55 -7.64 7.66 -8.65
CA GLN A 55 -6.33 7.14 -8.30
C GLN A 55 -6.22 6.89 -6.78
N ALA A 56 -6.47 7.92 -5.97
CA ALA A 56 -6.42 7.79 -4.52
C ALA A 56 -7.49 6.83 -3.99
N GLY A 57 -8.70 6.86 -4.57
CA GLY A 57 -9.77 5.94 -4.24
C GLY A 57 -9.40 4.49 -4.50
N MET A 58 -8.86 4.18 -5.68
CA MET A 58 -8.42 2.82 -6.01
C MET A 58 -7.32 2.34 -5.08
N ALA A 59 -6.30 3.18 -4.83
CA ALA A 59 -5.23 2.84 -3.89
C ALA A 59 -5.79 2.51 -2.49
N LEU A 60 -6.73 3.30 -1.97
CA LEU A 60 -7.33 3.07 -0.66
C LEU A 60 -8.23 1.84 -0.63
N PHE A 61 -9.02 1.56 -1.67
CA PHE A 61 -9.80 0.33 -1.74
C PHE A 61 -8.92 -0.92 -1.82
N MET A 62 -7.81 -0.87 -2.57
CA MET A 62 -6.82 -1.96 -2.58
C MET A 62 -6.16 -2.13 -1.22
N ALA A 63 -5.81 -1.04 -0.54
CA ALA A 63 -5.30 -1.09 0.83
C ALA A 63 -6.27 -1.77 1.80
N LEU A 64 -7.57 -1.46 1.71
CA LEU A 64 -8.61 -2.08 2.51
C LEU A 64 -8.71 -3.59 2.23
N ALA A 65 -8.84 -3.96 0.95
CA ALA A 65 -8.96 -5.35 0.53
C ALA A 65 -7.76 -6.19 1.00
N LEU A 66 -6.54 -5.70 0.75
CA LEU A 66 -5.31 -6.38 1.18
C LEU A 66 -5.21 -6.48 2.70
N SER A 67 -5.64 -5.46 3.45
CA SER A 67 -5.66 -5.49 4.91
C SER A 67 -6.59 -6.58 5.44
N VAL A 68 -7.76 -6.76 4.84
CA VAL A 68 -8.70 -7.82 5.21
C VAL A 68 -8.15 -9.20 4.84
N ILE A 69 -7.54 -9.36 3.66
CA ILE A 69 -6.92 -10.64 3.26
C ILE A 69 -5.75 -10.97 4.20
N ALA A 70 -4.92 -9.98 4.56
CA ALA A 70 -3.82 -10.15 5.51
C ALA A 70 -4.33 -10.56 6.90
N LEU A 71 -5.43 -9.94 7.37
CA LEU A 71 -6.10 -10.31 8.62
C LEU A 71 -6.51 -11.79 8.62
N VAL A 72 -7.16 -12.24 7.54
CA VAL A 72 -7.59 -13.63 7.39
C VAL A 72 -6.38 -14.57 7.31
N ALA A 73 -5.33 -14.21 6.57
CA ALA A 73 -4.09 -14.98 6.47
C ALA A 73 -3.42 -15.18 7.83
N PHE A 74 -3.41 -14.13 8.66
CA PHE A 74 -2.96 -14.22 10.04
C PHE A 74 -3.85 -15.17 10.85
N ILE A 75 -5.18 -15.01 10.84
CA ILE A 75 -6.09 -15.89 11.58
C ILE A 75 -5.88 -17.37 11.19
N MET A 76 -5.75 -17.65 9.89
CA MET A 76 -5.46 -18.99 9.38
C MET A 76 -4.10 -19.54 9.81
N SER A 77 -3.15 -18.68 10.20
CA SER A 77 -1.81 -19.10 10.60
C SER A 77 -1.73 -19.65 12.03
N SER A 78 -2.73 -19.35 12.86
CA SER A 78 -2.80 -19.77 14.25
C SER A 78 -3.15 -21.25 14.36
N ALA A 79 -2.38 -21.98 15.17
CA ALA A 79 -2.77 -23.30 15.61
C ALA A 79 -3.84 -23.19 16.71
N TYR A 80 -4.78 -24.13 16.71
CA TYR A 80 -5.70 -24.32 17.83
C TYR A 80 -5.01 -25.14 18.92
N ASP A 81 -4.04 -24.54 19.60
CA ASP A 81 -3.32 -25.14 20.73
C ASP A 81 -3.34 -24.25 21.98
N GLU A 82 -3.19 -24.84 23.16
CA GLU A 82 -3.19 -24.11 24.44
C GLU A 82 -2.01 -23.12 24.55
N ALA A 83 -0.93 -23.37 23.80
CA ALA A 83 0.24 -22.51 23.77
C ALA A 83 0.04 -21.24 22.93
N GLY A 84 -0.98 -21.20 22.06
CA GLY A 84 -1.24 -20.09 21.15
C GLY A 84 -0.03 -19.80 20.26
N VAL A 85 0.31 -20.74 19.37
CA VAL A 85 1.41 -20.55 18.40
C VAL A 85 0.91 -20.49 16.95
N CYS A 86 1.62 -19.73 16.13
CA CYS A 86 1.44 -19.75 14.67
C CYS A 86 2.44 -20.72 14.04
N THR A 87 1.94 -21.63 13.20
CA THR A 87 2.73 -22.74 12.64
C THR A 87 2.69 -22.80 11.11
N HIS A 88 1.81 -22.03 10.47
CA HIS A 88 1.56 -22.11 9.04
C HIS A 88 2.18 -20.94 8.27
N TRP A 89 2.62 -21.20 7.03
CA TRP A 89 3.31 -20.21 6.17
C TRP A 89 2.44 -18.99 5.83
N SER A 90 1.12 -19.10 6.02
CA SER A 90 0.19 -17.99 5.86
C SER A 90 0.49 -16.82 6.79
N LEU A 91 1.28 -17.03 7.87
CA LEU A 91 1.82 -15.95 8.68
C LEU A 91 2.68 -14.99 7.84
N VAL A 92 3.58 -15.52 7.02
CA VAL A 92 4.46 -14.71 6.16
C VAL A 92 3.67 -14.10 5.00
N ALA A 93 2.71 -14.84 4.44
CA ALA A 93 1.79 -14.27 3.46
C ALA A 93 1.01 -13.07 4.03
N GLY A 94 0.53 -13.18 5.28
CA GLY A 94 -0.10 -12.08 6.00
C GLY A 94 0.83 -10.88 6.17
N ASP A 95 2.10 -11.10 6.56
CA ASP A 95 3.10 -10.04 6.65
C ASP A 95 3.30 -9.31 5.30
N LEU A 96 3.44 -10.06 4.20
CA LEU A 96 3.62 -9.50 2.86
C LEU A 96 2.42 -8.67 2.41
N LEU A 97 1.21 -9.18 2.61
CA LEU A 97 -0.03 -8.49 2.26
C LEU A 97 -0.27 -7.26 3.13
N MET A 98 0.08 -7.32 4.43
CA MET A 98 0.03 -6.19 5.34
C MET A 98 0.94 -5.04 4.86
N TYR A 99 2.19 -5.36 4.52
CA TYR A 99 3.13 -4.36 4.00
C TYR A 99 2.67 -3.76 2.67
N LEU A 100 2.13 -4.58 1.77
CA LEU A 100 1.55 -4.10 0.52
C LEU A 100 0.35 -3.18 0.76
N ALA A 101 -0.53 -3.54 1.70
CA ALA A 101 -1.65 -2.72 2.10
C ALA A 101 -1.20 -1.36 2.63
N LEU A 102 -0.17 -1.33 3.48
CA LEU A 102 0.42 -0.08 3.99
C LEU A 102 0.99 0.78 2.87
N ALA A 103 1.67 0.19 1.89
CA ALA A 103 2.19 0.92 0.74
C ALA A 103 1.05 1.58 -0.05
N HIS A 104 -0.07 0.87 -0.25
CA HIS A 104 -1.25 1.43 -0.88
C HIS A 104 -1.94 2.52 -0.04
N THR A 105 -1.98 2.37 1.28
CA THR A 105 -2.49 3.44 2.18
C THR A 105 -1.66 4.70 2.06
N VAL A 106 -0.32 4.58 2.07
CA VAL A 106 0.58 5.73 1.91
C VAL A 106 0.34 6.40 0.55
N ALA A 107 0.22 5.61 -0.54
CA ALA A 107 -0.05 6.17 -1.85
C ALA A 107 -1.40 6.90 -1.94
N GLY A 108 -2.46 6.29 -1.42
CA GLY A 108 -3.78 6.90 -1.38
C GLY A 108 -3.88 8.14 -0.47
N PHE A 109 -3.05 8.21 0.57
CA PHE A 109 -3.04 9.35 1.48
C PHE A 109 -2.24 10.54 0.95
N PHE A 110 -1.03 10.30 0.43
CA PHE A 110 -0.14 11.38 0.02
C PHE A 110 -0.50 11.97 -1.35
N GLN A 111 -1.13 11.20 -2.24
CA GLN A 111 -1.44 11.67 -3.60
C GLN A 111 -2.41 12.88 -3.63
N PRO A 112 -3.56 12.90 -2.92
CA PRO A 112 -4.46 14.06 -2.93
C PRO A 112 -3.83 15.34 -2.35
N TRP A 113 -2.87 15.17 -1.44
CA TRP A 113 -2.16 16.28 -0.83
C TRP A 113 -1.22 16.99 -1.80
N ASN A 114 -0.51 16.25 -2.66
CA ASN A 114 0.34 16.87 -3.68
C ASN A 114 -0.49 17.72 -4.64
N VAL A 115 -1.62 17.20 -5.10
CA VAL A 115 -2.55 17.97 -5.95
C VAL A 115 -3.05 19.23 -5.23
N SER A 116 -3.33 19.12 -3.94
CA SER A 116 -3.76 20.28 -3.14
C SER A 116 -2.65 21.33 -3.02
N LEU A 117 -1.40 20.92 -2.81
CA LEU A 117 -0.24 21.81 -2.74
C LEU A 117 0.05 22.48 -4.07
N ASP A 118 -0.09 21.78 -5.20
CA ASP A 118 0.03 22.38 -6.54
C ASP A 118 -1.02 23.48 -6.76
N ILE A 119 -2.27 23.24 -6.34
CA ILE A 119 -3.35 24.24 -6.39
C ILE A 119 -3.02 25.44 -5.49
N PHE A 120 -2.43 25.23 -4.31
CA PHE A 120 -1.98 26.31 -3.44
C PHE A 120 -0.84 27.11 -4.06
N ALA A 121 0.16 26.44 -4.65
CA ALA A 121 1.28 27.08 -5.33
C ALA A 121 0.80 27.98 -6.46
N ALA A 122 -0.19 27.53 -7.24
CA ALA A 122 -0.79 28.31 -8.31
C ALA A 122 -1.54 29.56 -7.81
N LYS A 123 -2.09 29.54 -6.59
CA LYS A 123 -2.84 30.67 -5.99
C LYS A 123 -1.98 31.65 -5.19
N LEU A 124 -0.82 31.21 -4.70
CA LEU A 124 0.09 31.99 -3.84
C LEU A 124 1.51 31.98 -4.43
N PRO A 125 1.72 32.59 -5.61
CA PRO A 125 3.03 32.57 -6.29
C PRO A 125 4.14 33.20 -5.44
N ASP A 126 3.80 34.22 -4.63
CA ASP A 126 4.75 34.89 -3.73
C ASP A 126 5.26 33.97 -2.59
N GLN A 127 4.58 32.84 -2.35
CA GLN A 127 4.96 31.83 -1.35
C GLN A 127 5.46 30.52 -1.97
N ALA A 128 5.80 30.52 -3.27
CA ALA A 128 6.18 29.31 -4.00
C ALA A 128 7.36 28.57 -3.35
N ALA A 129 8.33 29.29 -2.78
CA ALA A 129 9.49 28.68 -2.11
C ALA A 129 9.10 27.90 -0.83
N GLN A 130 8.18 28.45 -0.02
CA GLN A 130 7.67 27.76 1.16
C GLN A 130 6.85 26.54 0.76
N ILE A 131 6.00 26.67 -0.27
CA ILE A 131 5.16 25.56 -0.76
C ILE A 131 6.03 24.44 -1.36
N ALA A 132 7.09 24.78 -2.09
CA ALA A 132 8.05 23.80 -2.60
C ALA A 132 8.76 23.03 -1.47
N THR A 133 9.07 23.70 -0.35
CA THR A 133 9.65 23.05 0.83
C THR A 133 8.66 22.05 1.45
N LEU A 134 7.39 22.41 1.52
CA LEU A 134 6.33 21.50 1.98
C LEU A 134 6.18 20.29 1.05
N HIS A 135 6.21 20.50 -0.27
CA HIS A 135 6.21 19.43 -1.27
C HIS A 135 7.36 18.46 -1.06
N ALA A 136 8.59 18.99 -0.93
CA ALA A 136 9.78 18.17 -0.73
C ALA A 136 9.70 17.35 0.56
N ALA A 137 9.24 17.96 1.66
CA ALA A 137 9.06 17.26 2.93
C ALA A 137 8.04 16.12 2.82
N MET A 138 6.94 16.34 2.10
CA MET A 138 5.92 15.31 1.85
C MET A 138 6.43 14.19 0.95
N ALA A 139 7.09 14.51 -0.15
CA ALA A 139 7.65 13.53 -1.08
C ALA A 139 8.72 12.66 -0.40
N ILE A 140 9.59 13.26 0.43
CA ILE A 140 10.62 12.52 1.16
C ILE A 140 10.00 11.61 2.24
N SER A 141 9.12 12.16 3.08
CA SER A 141 8.54 11.41 4.20
C SER A 141 7.58 10.31 3.74
N GLY A 142 6.65 10.65 2.84
CA GLY A 142 5.78 9.68 2.19
C GLY A 142 6.62 8.67 1.41
N GLY A 143 7.66 9.13 0.70
CA GLY A 143 8.45 8.28 -0.17
C GLY A 143 9.26 7.25 0.60
N ALA A 144 9.84 7.66 1.72
CA ALA A 144 10.48 6.75 2.65
C ALA A 144 9.48 5.75 3.24
N ALA A 145 8.31 6.20 3.70
CA ALA A 145 7.27 5.32 4.25
C ALA A 145 6.81 4.29 3.22
N TRP A 146 6.55 4.73 1.99
CA TRP A 146 6.14 3.87 0.89
C TRP A 146 7.24 2.87 0.51
N PHE A 147 8.49 3.30 0.36
CA PHE A 147 9.61 2.41 0.04
C PHE A 147 9.82 1.35 1.11
N LEU A 148 9.75 1.74 2.38
CA LEU A 148 9.85 0.82 3.50
C LEU A 148 8.72 -0.21 3.48
N ALA A 149 7.48 0.21 3.18
CA ALA A 149 6.34 -0.69 3.10
C ALA A 149 6.39 -1.59 1.85
N ALA A 150 6.72 -1.05 0.67
CA ALA A 150 6.68 -1.78 -0.59
C ALA A 150 7.88 -2.73 -0.81
N TYR A 151 9.04 -2.44 -0.22
CA TYR A 151 10.26 -3.19 -0.49
C TYR A 151 10.97 -3.69 0.77
N ALA A 152 11.33 -2.79 1.68
CA ALA A 152 12.17 -3.18 2.82
C ALA A 152 11.45 -4.14 3.77
N GLY A 153 10.20 -3.86 4.14
CA GLY A 153 9.36 -4.69 5.01
C GLY A 153 9.19 -6.11 4.48
N PRO A 154 8.73 -6.30 3.23
CA PRO A 154 8.61 -7.60 2.59
C PRO A 154 9.93 -8.39 2.54
N VAL A 155 11.04 -7.74 2.21
CA VAL A 155 12.37 -8.37 2.20
C VAL A 155 12.76 -8.84 3.60
N VAL A 156 12.58 -7.99 4.62
CA VAL A 156 12.87 -8.35 6.02
C VAL A 156 11.98 -9.51 6.48
N ALA A 157 10.70 -9.52 6.11
CA ALA A 157 9.76 -10.59 6.44
C ALA A 157 10.19 -11.95 5.83
N LEU A 158 10.62 -11.94 4.56
CA LEU A 158 11.10 -13.14 3.87
C LEU A 158 12.45 -13.63 4.42
N VAL A 159 13.38 -12.71 4.71
CA VAL A 159 14.72 -13.05 5.23
C VAL A 159 14.64 -13.61 6.66
N ARG A 160 13.76 -13.06 7.50
CA ARG A 160 13.56 -13.52 8.88
C ARG A 160 12.54 -14.66 9.00
N SER A 161 12.00 -15.14 7.88
CA SER A 161 10.99 -16.20 7.87
C SER A 161 11.58 -17.52 8.39
N PRO A 162 10.94 -18.15 9.40
CA PRO A 162 11.37 -19.46 9.90
C PRO A 162 10.95 -20.62 8.97
N PHE A 163 10.24 -20.34 7.88
CA PHE A 163 9.74 -21.36 6.95
C PHE A 163 10.80 -21.78 5.93
N GLN A 164 10.55 -22.91 5.27
CA GLN A 164 11.48 -23.48 4.30
C GLN A 164 11.72 -22.53 3.13
N ARG A 165 12.96 -22.56 2.60
CA ARG A 165 13.41 -21.67 1.53
C ARG A 165 12.51 -21.72 0.29
N HIS A 166 12.02 -22.90 -0.09
CA HIS A 166 11.13 -23.04 -1.24
C HIS A 166 9.80 -22.28 -1.04
N THR A 167 9.23 -22.33 0.17
CA THR A 167 8.01 -21.60 0.53
C THR A 167 8.26 -20.09 0.50
N ASN A 168 9.38 -19.63 1.04
CA ASN A 168 9.74 -18.20 1.03
C ASN A 168 9.98 -17.68 -0.38
N ILE A 169 10.61 -18.48 -1.26
CA ILE A 169 10.78 -18.12 -2.68
C ILE A 169 9.43 -18.04 -3.38
N ALA A 170 8.54 -19.02 -3.17
CA ALA A 170 7.20 -19.00 -3.75
C ALA A 170 6.39 -17.78 -3.28
N LEU A 171 6.44 -17.45 -1.99
CA LEU A 171 5.80 -16.26 -1.43
C LEU A 171 6.40 -14.96 -1.95
N GLY A 172 7.73 -14.88 -2.09
CA GLY A 172 8.40 -13.73 -2.69
C GLY A 172 8.02 -13.54 -4.16
N PHE A 173 7.94 -14.62 -4.93
CA PHE A 173 7.48 -14.56 -6.31
C PHE A 173 6.01 -14.12 -6.40
N ALA A 174 5.13 -14.71 -5.57
CA ALA A 174 3.73 -14.33 -5.51
C ALA A 174 3.55 -12.85 -5.12
N TYR A 175 4.37 -12.35 -4.18
CA TYR A 175 4.40 -10.94 -3.82
C TYR A 175 4.78 -10.05 -5.00
N LEU A 176 5.83 -10.40 -5.76
CA LEU A 176 6.24 -9.63 -6.93
C LEU A 176 5.14 -9.61 -8.01
N VAL A 177 4.53 -10.77 -8.30
CA VAL A 177 3.41 -10.85 -9.25
C VAL A 177 2.27 -9.95 -8.80
N LEU A 178 1.89 -10.01 -7.52
CA LEU A 178 0.83 -9.18 -6.98
C LEU A 178 1.20 -7.69 -7.06
N LEU A 179 2.43 -7.30 -6.69
CA LEU A 179 2.92 -5.94 -6.80
C LEU A 179 2.81 -5.41 -8.24
N PHE A 180 3.18 -6.22 -9.24
CA PHE A 180 3.05 -5.85 -10.67
C PHE A 180 1.58 -5.71 -11.09
N VAL A 181 0.70 -6.64 -10.69
CA VAL A 181 -0.73 -6.56 -10.99
C VAL A 181 -1.34 -5.30 -10.39
N LEU A 182 -0.99 -4.96 -9.15
CA LEU A 182 -1.50 -3.76 -8.49
C LEU A 182 -0.93 -2.47 -9.07
N ALA A 183 0.35 -2.47 -9.45
CA ALA A 183 0.94 -1.37 -10.22
C ALA A 183 0.21 -1.16 -11.55
N TYR A 184 -0.16 -2.24 -12.24
CA TYR A 184 -0.98 -2.17 -13.45
C TYR A 184 -2.37 -1.58 -13.19
N VAL A 185 -3.06 -2.02 -12.15
CA VAL A 185 -4.38 -1.47 -11.78
C VAL A 185 -4.30 0.02 -11.45
N ASN A 186 -3.28 0.45 -10.68
CA ASN A 186 -3.08 1.86 -10.39
C ASN A 186 -2.74 2.67 -11.66
N ALA A 187 -1.95 2.13 -12.58
CA ALA A 187 -1.66 2.78 -13.85
C ALA A 187 -2.96 3.05 -14.62
N GLN A 188 -3.88 2.07 -14.65
CA GLN A 188 -5.19 2.24 -15.28
C GLN A 188 -6.02 3.33 -14.60
N ALA A 189 -5.99 3.41 -13.27
CA ALA A 189 -6.66 4.50 -12.54
C ALA A 189 -6.13 5.88 -12.98
N VAL A 190 -4.81 6.02 -13.15
CA VAL A 190 -4.20 7.26 -13.65
C VAL A 190 -4.61 7.56 -15.09
N HIS A 191 -4.69 6.54 -15.94
CA HIS A 191 -5.16 6.73 -17.31
C HIS A 191 -6.60 7.22 -17.36
N VAL A 192 -7.48 6.73 -16.48
CA VAL A 192 -8.86 7.21 -16.37
C VAL A 192 -8.90 8.67 -15.92
N GLU A 193 -8.06 9.07 -14.96
CA GLU A 193 -7.98 10.48 -14.56
C GLU A 193 -7.39 11.39 -15.64
N ALA A 194 -6.30 10.95 -16.28
CA ALA A 194 -5.57 11.71 -17.29
C ALA A 194 -6.30 11.79 -18.64
N ALA A 195 -7.12 10.79 -18.99
CA ALA A 195 -8.00 10.85 -20.16
C ALA A 195 -9.04 11.98 -20.04
N GLY A 196 -9.41 12.36 -18.81
CA GLY A 196 -10.20 13.57 -18.56
C GLY A 196 -9.41 14.89 -18.76
N ALA A 197 -8.07 14.84 -18.75
CA ALA A 197 -7.16 15.98 -18.82
C ALA A 197 -6.42 16.14 -20.16
N GLY A 198 -6.51 15.17 -21.08
CA GLY A 198 -6.05 15.28 -22.47
C GLY A 198 -4.60 14.86 -22.76
N ASP A 199 -3.88 14.28 -21.80
CA ASP A 199 -2.51 13.77 -22.00
C ASP A 199 -2.39 12.32 -21.50
N VAL A 200 -2.06 11.39 -22.40
CA VAL A 200 -2.06 9.95 -22.10
C VAL A 200 -0.63 9.41 -22.21
N PRO A 201 0.14 9.35 -21.11
CA PRO A 201 1.45 8.71 -21.13
C PRO A 201 1.33 7.23 -21.51
N GLY A 202 2.31 6.65 -22.20
CA GLY A 202 2.24 5.24 -22.61
C GLY A 202 2.12 4.26 -21.42
N LEU A 203 1.24 3.26 -21.54
CA LEU A 203 0.86 2.33 -20.46
C LEU A 203 2.07 1.68 -19.74
N ILE A 204 3.10 1.28 -20.49
CA ILE A 204 4.31 0.66 -19.91
C ILE A 204 5.08 1.66 -19.03
N ASN A 205 5.20 2.90 -19.47
CA ASN A 205 5.86 3.96 -18.69
C ASN A 205 5.04 4.29 -17.43
N SER A 206 3.71 4.30 -17.55
CA SER A 206 2.81 4.46 -16.39
C SER A 206 3.05 3.36 -15.36
N VAL A 207 3.07 2.09 -15.76
CA VAL A 207 3.34 0.96 -14.86
C VAL A 207 4.70 1.05 -14.18
N LEU A 208 5.76 1.40 -14.92
CA LEU A 208 7.10 1.58 -14.34
C LEU A 208 7.14 2.72 -13.31
N ARG A 209 6.40 3.79 -13.55
CA ARG A 209 6.26 4.89 -12.58
C ARG A 209 5.44 4.48 -11.35
N GLU A 210 4.48 3.57 -11.47
CA GLU A 210 3.71 3.04 -10.32
C GLU A 210 4.58 2.19 -9.39
N LEU A 211 5.62 1.55 -9.93
CA LEU A 211 6.65 0.86 -9.15
C LEU A 211 7.59 1.82 -8.44
N VAL A 212 7.45 3.13 -8.61
CA VAL A 212 8.11 4.12 -7.78
C VAL A 212 7.16 5.28 -7.53
N GLN A 213 6.11 5.02 -6.74
CA GLN A 213 5.10 6.02 -6.37
C GLN A 213 5.66 7.40 -5.99
N PRO A 214 6.78 7.51 -5.24
CA PRO A 214 7.28 8.80 -4.80
C PRO A 214 7.80 9.69 -5.94
N PHE A 215 8.14 9.13 -7.11
CA PHE A 215 8.51 9.94 -8.28
C PHE A 215 7.31 10.57 -8.99
N ARG A 216 6.09 10.30 -8.51
CA ARG A 216 4.85 10.91 -9.02
C ARG A 216 4.31 12.00 -8.10
N TRP A 217 4.97 12.20 -6.97
CA TRP A 217 4.58 13.12 -5.90
C TRP A 217 5.38 14.41 -5.95
#